data_AF-A0AAE8QNL1-F1
#
_entry.id   AF-A0AAE8QNL1-F1
#
_cell.length_a   1.000
_cell.length_b   1.000
_cell.length_c   1.000
_cell.angle_alpha   90.00
_cell.angle_beta   90.00
_cell.angle_gamma   90.00
#
_symmetry.space_group_name_H-M   'P 1'
#
loop_
_entity.id
_entity.type
_entity.pdbx_description
1 polymer ?
#
loop_
_entity_poly.entity_id
_entity_poly.type
_entity_poly.pdbx_seq_one_letter_code
_entity_poly.pdbx_strand_id
1 'polypeptide(L)' 'MAEYENGGECGWCGEIATELSGPHLMDFVPGEKMCKKCWEHDREMYLGSVGTDIGEFKPRGSERNE' A
#
# COMPACT_ATOMS: atom_id res chain seq x y z
N MET A 1 6.64 -11.84 -19.46
CA MET A 1 5.86 -11.66 -18.23
C MET A 1 6.78 -10.88 -17.32
N ALA A 2 6.47 -9.62 -17.10
CA ALA A 2 7.36 -8.78 -16.33
C ALA A 2 7.12 -9.12 -14.85
N GLU A 3 8.14 -9.54 -14.12
CA GLU A 3 8.08 -9.88 -12.68
C GLU A 3 7.51 -8.75 -11.80
N TYR A 4 7.20 -7.59 -12.38
CA TYR A 4 6.62 -6.42 -11.73
C TYR A 4 5.22 -6.03 -12.25
N GLU A 5 4.47 -6.87 -12.98
CA GLU A 5 3.16 -6.47 -13.56
C GLU A 5 2.17 -5.81 -12.56
N ASN A 6 2.34 -6.03 -11.24
CA ASN A 6 1.63 -5.33 -10.16
C ASN A 6 2.55 -4.67 -9.10
N GLY A 7 3.86 -4.81 -9.27
CA GLY A 7 4.88 -4.24 -8.39
C GLY A 7 5.39 -2.89 -8.88
N GLY A 8 6.32 -2.31 -8.14
CA GLY A 8 6.93 -1.02 -8.46
C GLY A 8 7.66 -0.41 -7.27
N GLU A 9 8.06 0.84 -7.41
CA GLU A 9 8.63 1.63 -6.32
C GLU A 9 7.51 2.08 -5.36
N CYS A 10 7.77 1.94 -4.06
CA CYS A 10 6.91 2.49 -3.00
C CYS A 10 7.15 3.99 -2.84
N GLY A 11 6.10 4.80 -2.88
CA GLY A 11 6.16 6.26 -2.70
C GLY A 11 6.62 6.74 -1.32
N TRP A 12 6.58 5.86 -0.30
CA TRP A 12 6.93 6.20 1.08
C TRP A 12 8.35 5.82 1.46
N CYS A 13 8.80 4.63 1.06
CA CYS A 13 10.14 4.14 1.41
C CYS A 13 11.13 4.05 0.24
N GLY A 14 10.66 4.21 -1.01
CA GLY A 14 11.48 4.04 -2.21
C GLY A 14 11.91 2.59 -2.48
N GLU A 15 11.46 1.61 -1.69
CA GLU A 15 11.77 0.20 -1.96
C GLU A 15 10.94 -0.31 -3.15
N ILE A 16 11.58 -1.11 -4.01
CA ILE A 16 10.88 -1.89 -5.03
C ILE A 16 10.16 -3.04 -4.34
N ALA A 17 8.84 -3.12 -4.50
CA ALA A 17 8.01 -4.20 -3.98
C ALA A 17 7.27 -4.92 -5.11
N THR A 18 7.07 -6.24 -4.94
CA THR A 18 6.28 -7.08 -5.85
C THR A 18 4.79 -6.81 -5.75
N GLU A 19 4.34 -6.30 -4.59
CA GLU A 19 2.95 -5.97 -4.30
C GLU A 19 2.86 -4.56 -3.72
N LEU A 20 2.04 -3.73 -4.37
CA LEU A 20 1.76 -2.38 -3.93
C LEU A 20 0.25 -2.16 -3.84
N SER A 21 -0.19 -1.45 -2.81
CA SER A 21 -1.54 -0.92 -2.69
C SER A 21 -1.61 0.53 -3.17
N GLY A 22 -2.82 1.02 -3.46
CA GLY A 22 -3.03 2.47 -3.52
C GLY A 22 -2.84 3.08 -2.13
N PRO A 23 -2.65 4.40 -2.02
CA PRO A 23 -2.62 5.06 -0.73
C PRO A 23 -3.96 4.95 0.01
N HIS A 24 -3.91 4.95 1.34
CA HIS A 24 -5.13 5.01 2.15
C HIS A 24 -5.75 6.40 2.13
N LEU A 25 -7.03 6.49 2.50
CA LEU A 25 -7.81 7.73 2.42
C LEU A 25 -7.19 8.89 3.21
N MET A 26 -6.56 8.58 4.35
CA MET A 26 -5.95 9.57 5.25
C MET A 26 -4.59 10.12 4.78
N ASP A 27 -3.90 9.42 3.86
CA ASP A 27 -2.60 9.84 3.31
C ASP A 27 -2.61 9.67 1.78
N PHE A 28 -3.65 10.22 1.14
CA PHE A 28 -3.89 10.05 -0.29
C PHE A 28 -2.95 10.95 -1.11
N VAL A 29 -1.97 10.32 -1.77
CA VAL A 29 -1.11 10.98 -2.77
C VAL A 29 -1.46 10.46 -4.17
N PRO A 30 -1.94 11.31 -5.09
CA PRO A 30 -2.32 10.87 -6.44
C PRO A 30 -1.16 10.23 -7.21
N GLY A 31 -1.38 9.04 -7.76
CA GLY A 31 -0.41 8.34 -8.61
C GLY A 31 0.64 7.54 -7.85
N GLU A 32 0.83 7.82 -6.56
CA GLU A 32 1.72 7.05 -5.69
C GLU A 32 1.10 5.71 -5.30
N LYS A 33 1.97 4.81 -4.85
CA LYS A 33 1.60 3.48 -4.38
C LYS A 33 2.41 3.12 -3.15
N MET A 34 1.82 2.32 -2.27
CA MET A 34 2.44 1.98 -0.99
C MET A 34 2.67 0.48 -0.86
N CYS A 35 3.83 0.09 -0.34
CA CYS A 35 4.14 -1.30 -0.04
C CYS A 35 3.48 -1.76 1.27
N LYS A 36 3.38 -3.07 1.46
CA LYS A 36 2.75 -3.66 2.64
C LYS A 36 3.40 -3.20 3.96
N LYS A 37 4.73 -3.09 4.00
CA LYS A 37 5.45 -2.65 5.21
C LYS A 37 5.06 -1.23 5.63
N CYS A 38 5.05 -0.29 4.67
CA CYS A 38 4.63 1.08 4.94
C CYS A 38 3.15 1.14 5.36
N TRP A 39 2.29 0.32 4.73
CA TRP A 39 0.89 0.21 5.13
C TRP A 39 0.69 -0.27 6.57
N GLU A 40 1.39 -1.32 6.97
CA GLU A 40 1.28 -1.85 8.34
C GLU A 40 1.81 -0.84 9.35
N HIS A 41 2.91 -0.15 9.03
CA HIS A 41 3.46 0.92 9.86
C HIS A 41 2.46 2.07 10.06
N ASP A 42 1.89 2.58 8.97
CA ASP A 42 0.88 3.64 9.05
C ASP A 42 -0.35 3.17 9.82
N ARG A 43 -0.79 1.92 9.59
CA ARG A 43 -1.92 1.35 10.34
C ARG A 43 -1.67 1.32 11.85
N GLU A 44 -0.50 0.87 12.29
CA GLU A 44 -0.13 0.87 13.72
C GLU A 44 -0.06 2.29 14.29
N MET A 45 0.54 3.23 13.53
CA MET A 45 0.68 4.63 13.95
C MET A 45 -0.67 5.35 14.02
N TYR A 46 -1.55 5.18 13.04
CA TYR A 46 -2.91 5.75 13.02
C TYR A 46 -3.78 5.12 14.11
N LEU A 47 -3.73 3.80 14.30
CA LEU A 47 -4.47 3.16 15.38
C LEU A 47 -4.02 3.66 16.75
N GLY A 48 -2.71 3.83 16.96
CA GLY A 48 -2.16 4.36 18.21
C GLY A 48 -2.43 5.86 18.43
N SER A 49 -2.43 6.67 17.37
CA SER A 49 -2.51 8.13 17.48
C SER A 49 -3.94 8.68 17.41
N VAL A 50 -4.76 8.13 16.53
CA VAL A 50 -6.14 8.62 16.26
C VAL A 50 -7.21 7.56 16.52
N GLY A 51 -6.84 6.35 16.98
CA GLY A 51 -7.80 5.27 17.27
C GLY A 51 -8.55 4.75 16.05
N THR A 52 -8.07 5.07 14.83
CA THR A 52 -8.74 4.74 13.58
C THR A 52 -7.92 3.71 12.81
N ASP A 53 -8.56 2.61 12.41
CA ASP A 53 -7.97 1.63 11.51
C ASP A 53 -8.12 2.12 10.06
N ILE A 54 -6.99 2.34 9.37
CA ILE A 54 -6.97 2.73 7.94
C ILE A 54 -7.36 1.56 7.01
N GLY A 55 -7.55 0.37 7.57
CA GLY A 55 -8.01 -0.83 6.88
C GLY A 55 -6.88 -1.76 6.48
N GLU A 56 -7.27 -2.85 5.83
CA GLU A 56 -6.36 -3.89 5.37
C GLU A 56 -5.58 -3.47 4.13
N PHE A 57 -4.34 -3.96 4.00
CA PHE A 57 -3.54 -3.78 2.80
C PHE A 57 -4.21 -4.49 1.61
N LYS A 58 -4.53 -3.73 0.56
CA LYS A 58 -5.17 -4.25 -0.66
C LYS A 58 -4.21 -4.15 -1.85
N PRO A 59 -3.46 -5.21 -2.19
CA PRO A 59 -2.55 -5.16 -3.32
C PRO A 59 -3.34 -4.91 -4.62
N ARG A 60 -2.88 -3.96 -5.43
CA ARG A 60 -3.46 -3.78 -6.77
C ARG A 60 -3.10 -4.99 -7.62
N GLY A 61 -4.11 -5.63 -8.21
CA GLY A 61 -3.93 -6.78 -9.10
C GLY A 61 -4.36 -8.14 -8.53
N SER A 62 -4.82 -8.20 -7.27
CA SER A 62 -5.45 -9.42 -6.72
C SER A 62 -6.89 -9.64 -7.22
N GLU A 63 -7.40 -8.81 -8.13
CA GLU A 63 -8.75 -8.91 -8.72
C GLU A 63 -8.74 -9.48 -10.15
N ARG A 64 -7.90 -10.49 -10.44
CA ARG A 64 -8.08 -11.30 -11.66
C ARG A 64 -8.16 -12.77 -11.32
N ASN A 65 -9.39 -13.27 -11.52
CA ASN A 65 -9.83 -14.64 -11.84
C ASN A 65 -10.73 -15.29 -10.77
N GLU A 66 -12.02 -14.99 -10.84
CA GLU A 66 -13.09 -16.00 -10.80
C GLU A 66 -14.24 -15.57 -11.72
#